data_AF-A0AAE1KZX6-F1
#
_entry.id   AF-A0AAE1KZX6-F1
#
_cell.length_a   1.000
_cell.length_b   1.000
_cell.length_c   1.000
_cell.angle_alpha   90.00
_cell.angle_beta   90.00
_cell.angle_gamma   90.00
#
_symmetry.space_group_name_H-M   'P 1'
#
loop_
_entity.id
_entity.type
_entity.pdbx_description
1 polymer ?
#
loop_
_entity_poly.entity_id
_entity_poly.type
_entity_poly.pdbx_seq_one_letter_code
_entity_poly.pdbx_strand_id
1 'polypeptide(L)'
;MRVDMKTQWWRKFLCKSLPDTTTSQFTLPLLFNWARQNPNLDVWYLLTSATADNTDHLLTHLLHHYPNLNLATLDLDKIFHATPVNKLFNSRRWTRNDTWPVEVLSDMLRVSVLWH
;
A
#
# COMPACT_ATOMS: atom_id res chain seq x y z
N MET A 1 10.21 -11.39 -10.31
CA MET A 1 9.93 -10.35 -11.32
C MET A 1 10.40 -9.03 -10.71
N ARG A 2 11.41 -8.39 -11.31
CA ARG A 2 12.00 -7.13 -10.83
C ARG A 2 11.21 -6.01 -11.49
N VAL A 3 10.43 -5.25 -10.73
CA VAL A 3 9.63 -4.13 -11.27
C VAL A 3 10.54 -2.91 -11.30
N ASP A 4 10.74 -2.31 -12.48
CA ASP A 4 11.46 -1.04 -12.65
C ASP A 4 10.49 0.11 -12.32
N MET A 5 10.68 0.77 -11.18
CA MET A 5 9.71 1.67 -10.54
C MET A 5 9.85 3.16 -10.92
N LYS A 6 10.51 3.47 -12.05
CA LYS A 6 10.99 4.83 -12.38
C LYS A 6 9.96 5.89 -12.83
N THR A 7 8.67 5.58 -12.96
CA THR A 7 7.69 6.52 -13.57
C THR A 7 6.53 6.92 -12.64
N GLN A 8 6.66 8.10 -12.01
CA GLN A 8 5.60 9.05 -11.59
C GLN A 8 4.35 8.59 -10.79
N TRP A 9 4.32 7.38 -10.24
CA TRP A 9 3.16 6.76 -9.60
C TRP A 9 2.85 7.20 -8.15
N TRP A 10 3.67 8.08 -7.56
CA TRP A 10 3.76 8.25 -6.10
C TRP A 10 2.78 9.24 -5.46
N ARG A 11 1.82 9.83 -6.19
CA ARG A 11 1.09 11.00 -5.67
C ARG A 11 0.13 10.73 -4.51
N LYS A 12 -0.39 9.53 -4.27
CA LYS A 12 -1.16 9.21 -3.05
C LYS A 12 -1.10 7.71 -2.69
N PHE A 13 -0.13 7.34 -1.85
CA PHE A 13 -0.15 6.06 -1.15
C PHE A 13 -1.08 6.13 0.06
N LEU A 14 -2.13 5.32 0.07
CA LEU A 14 -2.97 5.11 1.26
C LEU A 14 -2.75 3.67 1.74
N CYS A 15 -1.76 3.47 2.62
CA CYS A 15 -1.77 2.29 3.49
C CYS A 15 -2.81 2.53 4.58
N LYS A 16 -3.94 1.82 4.50
CA LYS A 16 -4.73 1.55 5.70
C LYS A 16 -5.22 0.12 5.70
N SER A 17 -4.52 -0.72 6.45
CA SER A 17 -5.02 -2.00 6.91
C SER A 17 -4.99 -1.97 8.43
N LEU A 18 -6.16 -1.73 9.02
CA LEU A 18 -6.56 -2.36 10.28
C LEU A 18 -7.96 -2.93 10.05
N PRO A 19 -8.33 -4.06 10.67
CA PRO A 19 -9.52 -4.85 10.31
C PRO A 19 -10.85 -4.17 10.68
N ASP A 20 -10.84 -3.00 11.32
CA ASP A 20 -12.05 -2.29 11.70
C ASP A 20 -12.62 -1.46 10.54
N THR A 21 -13.46 -2.15 9.76
CA THR A 21 -14.71 -1.80 9.05
C THR A 21 -15.07 -0.36 8.64
N THR A 22 -14.51 0.70 9.21
CA THR A 22 -14.89 2.10 8.89
C THR A 22 -13.99 2.78 7.87
N THR A 23 -12.76 2.31 7.64
CA THR A 23 -11.82 3.05 6.77
C THR A 23 -11.54 2.44 5.40
N SER A 24 -11.87 1.18 5.19
CA SER A 24 -11.98 0.59 3.85
C SER A 24 -13.03 1.32 3.00
N GLN A 25 -14.07 1.86 3.63
CA GLN A 25 -15.21 2.53 2.99
C GLN A 25 -14.82 3.79 2.19
N PHE A 26 -13.75 4.50 2.56
CA PHE A 26 -13.31 5.72 1.87
C PHE A 26 -12.09 5.53 0.97
N THR A 27 -11.21 4.58 1.31
CA THR A 27 -9.91 4.40 0.64
C THR A 27 -10.08 3.79 -0.74
N LEU A 28 -10.98 2.80 -0.85
CA LEU A 28 -11.27 2.08 -2.09
C LEU A 28 -11.91 2.99 -3.16
N PRO A 29 -12.97 3.78 -2.86
CA PRO A 29 -13.53 4.72 -3.83
C PRO A 29 -12.53 5.74 -4.41
N LEU A 30 -11.62 6.25 -3.57
CA LEU A 30 -10.60 7.20 -4.02
C LEU A 30 -9.58 6.56 -4.97
N LEU A 31 -9.15 5.34 -4.66
CA LEU A 31 -8.28 4.54 -5.52
C LEU A 31 -8.94 4.31 -6.89
N PHE A 32 -10.24 4.01 -6.92
CA PHE A 32 -10.98 3.78 -8.16
C PHE A 32 -11.10 5.04 -9.00
N ASN A 33 -11.43 6.16 -8.36
CA ASN A 33 -11.51 7.44 -9.06
C ASN A 33 -10.15 7.80 -9.66
N TRP A 34 -9.06 7.53 -8.94
CA TRP A 34 -7.71 7.76 -9.46
C TRP A 34 -7.37 6.85 -10.64
N ALA A 35 -7.60 5.54 -10.53
CA ALA A 35 -7.37 4.59 -11.62
C ALA A 35 -8.16 4.96 -12.89
N ARG A 36 -9.42 5.36 -12.71
CA ARG A 36 -10.30 5.83 -13.80
C ARG A 36 -9.81 7.11 -14.47
N GLN A 37 -9.35 8.07 -13.67
CA GLN A 37 -8.85 9.35 -14.17
C GLN A 37 -7.47 9.24 -14.84
N ASN A 38 -6.73 8.16 -14.59
CA ASN A 38 -5.38 7.94 -15.09
C ASN A 38 -5.26 6.58 -15.80
N PRO A 39 -6.01 6.34 -16.90
CA PRO A 39 -6.08 5.02 -17.55
C PRO A 39 -4.74 4.56 -18.15
N ASN A 40 -3.82 5.49 -18.41
CA ASN A 40 -2.51 5.20 -18.99
C ASN A 40 -1.41 4.96 -17.94
N LEU A 41 -1.75 5.02 -16.64
CA LEU A 41 -0.82 4.78 -15.55
C LEU A 41 -1.15 3.48 -14.85
N ASP A 42 -0.12 2.69 -14.55
CA ASP A 42 -0.24 1.57 -13.63
C ASP A 42 -0.45 2.09 -12.21
N VAL A 43 -1.60 1.77 -11.64
CA VAL A 43 -1.97 2.11 -10.27
C VAL A 43 -1.76 0.88 -9.40
N TRP A 44 -0.96 0.99 -8.35
CA TRP A 44 -0.65 -0.13 -7.46
C TRP A 44 -1.30 0.08 -6.10
N TYR A 45 -2.08 -0.90 -5.66
CA TYR A 45 -2.61 -0.99 -4.31
C TYR A 45 -1.78 -1.99 -3.50
N LEU A 46 -1.14 -1.48 -2.45
CA LEU A 46 -0.19 -2.23 -1.64
C LEU A 46 -0.81 -2.65 -0.30
N LEU A 47 -0.83 -3.95 -0.05
CA LEU A 47 -1.32 -4.56 1.16
C LEU A 47 -0.16 -5.00 2.04
N THR A 48 -0.16 -4.64 3.31
CA THR A 48 0.86 -5.08 4.29
C THR A 48 0.55 -6.45 4.91
N SER A 49 -0.63 -7.00 4.60
CA SER A 49 -1.01 -8.37 4.97
C SER A 49 -0.41 -9.38 3.98
N ALA A 50 -0.02 -10.54 4.48
CA ALA A 50 0.45 -11.66 3.66
C ALA A 50 -0.64 -12.17 2.70
N THR A 51 -1.91 -12.01 3.08
CA THR A 51 -3.07 -12.39 2.26
C THR A 51 -3.99 -11.20 2.05
N ALA A 52 -4.50 -11.09 0.82
CA ALA A 52 -5.58 -10.17 0.51
C ALA A 52 -6.90 -10.86 0.86
N ASP A 53 -7.68 -10.28 1.77
CA ASP A 53 -9.03 -10.75 2.02
C ASP A 53 -9.91 -10.42 0.81
N ASN A 54 -10.44 -11.46 0.18
CA ASN A 54 -11.32 -11.37 -0.98
C ASN A 54 -12.60 -12.18 -0.79
N THR A 55 -13.02 -12.38 0.46
CA THR A 55 -14.18 -13.20 0.81
C THR A 55 -15.46 -12.66 0.14
N ASP A 56 -15.58 -11.34 0.00
CA ASP A 56 -16.73 -10.68 -0.63
C ASP A 56 -16.59 -10.50 -2.15
N HIS A 57 -15.60 -11.14 -2.79
CA HIS A 57 -15.26 -11.00 -4.22
C HIS A 57 -14.93 -9.57 -4.67
N LEU A 58 -14.85 -8.61 -3.75
CA LEU A 58 -14.63 -7.21 -4.03
C LEU A 58 -13.35 -6.99 -4.83
N LEU A 59 -12.22 -7.58 -4.42
CA LEU A 59 -10.95 -7.40 -5.12
C LEU A 59 -10.99 -8.00 -6.53
N THR A 60 -11.65 -9.14 -6.71
CA THR A 60 -11.82 -9.75 -8.05
C THR A 60 -12.63 -8.84 -8.97
N HIS A 61 -13.75 -8.31 -8.52
CA HIS A 61 -14.56 -7.38 -9.31
C HIS A 61 -13.77 -6.11 -9.67
N LEU A 62 -12.94 -5.62 -8.75
CA LEU A 62 -12.15 -4.41 -8.96
C LEU A 62 -11.05 -4.59 -9.99
N LEU A 63 -10.28 -5.68 -9.90
CA LEU A 63 -9.24 -5.98 -10.88
C LEU A 63 -9.82 -6.27 -12.27
N HIS A 64 -11.08 -6.72 -12.35
CA HIS A 64 -11.77 -6.88 -13.62
C HIS A 64 -12.21 -5.55 -14.25
N HIS A 65 -12.71 -4.60 -13.44
CA HIS A 65 -13.23 -3.33 -13.94
C HIS A 65 -12.15 -2.28 -14.25
N TYR A 66 -10.98 -2.38 -13.61
CA TYR A 66 -9.89 -1.41 -13.76
C TYR A 66 -8.61 -2.13 -14.20
N PRO A 67 -8.36 -2.28 -15.53
CA PRO A 67 -7.24 -3.06 -16.03
C PRO A 67 -5.87 -2.46 -15.71
N ASN A 68 -5.83 -1.17 -15.38
CA ASN A 68 -4.63 -0.46 -14.94
C ASN A 68 -4.43 -0.51 -13.41
N LEU A 69 -5.32 -1.16 -12.67
CA LEU A 69 -5.19 -1.36 -11.22
C LEU A 69 -4.53 -2.70 -10.93
N ASN A 70 -3.42 -2.64 -10.20
CA ASN A 70 -2.62 -3.78 -9.78
C ASN A 70 -2.67 -3.91 -8.26
N LEU A 71 -2.66 -5.15 -7.77
CA LEU A 71 -2.63 -5.47 -6.34
C LEU A 71 -1.30 -6.15 -6.01
N ALA A 72 -0.63 -5.71 -4.95
CA ALA A 72 0.54 -6.39 -4.43
C ALA A 72 0.49 -6.49 -2.90
N THR A 73 0.85 -7.66 -2.39
CA THR A 73 1.14 -7.85 -0.96
C THR A 73 2.62 -7.56 -0.70
N LEU A 74 2.89 -6.91 0.42
CA LEU A 74 4.23 -6.52 0.85
C LEU A 74 4.64 -7.33 2.06
N ASP A 75 5.83 -7.92 1.95
CA ASP A 75 6.56 -8.45 3.09
C ASP A 75 7.35 -7.30 3.74
N LEU A 76 6.91 -6.87 4.92
CA LEU A 76 7.48 -5.71 5.61
C LEU A 76 8.95 -5.94 5.98
N ASP A 77 9.32 -7.15 6.37
CA ASP A 77 10.71 -7.47 6.72
C ASP A 77 11.61 -7.35 5.49
N LYS A 78 11.11 -7.80 4.32
CA LYS A 78 11.86 -7.68 3.06
C LYS A 78 11.92 -6.26 2.52
N ILE A 79 10.79 -5.53 2.51
CA ILE A 79 10.76 -4.18 1.89
C ILE A 79 11.61 -3.18 2.68
N PHE A 80 11.68 -3.32 4.00
CA PHE A 80 12.50 -2.48 4.86
C PHE A 80 13.95 -2.94 4.94
N HIS A 81 14.26 -4.18 4.55
CA HIS A 81 15.63 -4.67 4.55
C HIS A 81 16.56 -3.76 3.73
N ALA A 82 17.73 -3.44 4.29
CA ALA A 82 18.73 -2.55 3.69
C ALA A 82 18.25 -1.12 3.35
N THR A 83 17.12 -0.66 3.92
CA THR A 83 16.68 0.74 3.82
C THR A 83 17.08 1.55 5.06
N PRO A 84 17.15 2.89 4.98
CA PRO A 84 17.41 3.75 6.14
C PRO A 84 16.39 3.58 7.28
N VAL A 85 15.15 3.19 6.95
CA VAL A 85 14.07 3.02 7.94
C VAL A 85 14.10 1.67 8.65
N ASN A 86 14.94 0.72 8.22
CA ASN A 86 15.05 -0.62 8.80
C ASN A 86 15.29 -0.59 10.32
N LYS A 87 16.18 0.30 10.79
CA LYS A 87 16.49 0.45 12.23
C LYS A 87 15.26 0.90 13.01
N LEU A 88 14.49 1.84 12.47
CA LEU A 88 13.26 2.33 13.11
C LEU A 88 12.23 1.20 13.15
N PHE A 89 11.99 0.52 12.04
CA PHE A 89 11.04 -0.59 11.94
C PHE A 89 11.35 -1.70 12.97
N ASN A 90 12.61 -2.17 13.01
CA ASN A 90 13.04 -3.23 13.93
C ASN A 90 13.00 -2.82 15.40
N SER A 91 13.22 -1.54 15.71
CA SER A 91 13.16 -1.06 17.09
C SER A 91 11.77 -1.12 17.72
N ARG A 92 10.71 -1.29 16.90
CA ARG A 92 9.28 -1.20 17.28
C ARG A 92 8.92 0.12 17.99
N ARG A 93 9.80 1.13 18.00
CA ARG A 93 9.53 2.42 18.67
C ARG A 93 8.40 3.18 18.02
N TRP A 94 8.20 2.97 16.72
CA TRP A 94 7.09 3.51 15.92
C TRP A 94 5.69 3.05 16.38
N THR A 95 5.59 2.03 17.25
CA THR A 95 4.29 1.57 17.79
C THR A 95 4.00 2.09 19.19
N ARG A 96 4.95 2.76 19.86
CA ARG A 96 4.89 2.95 21.32
C ARG A 96 4.39 4.33 21.77
N ASN A 97 4.57 5.36 20.96
CA ASN A 97 4.32 6.75 21.37
C ASN A 97 3.33 7.51 20.48
N ASP A 98 2.85 6.91 19.39
CA ASP A 98 1.93 7.56 18.47
C ASP A 98 0.51 7.03 18.63
N THR A 99 -0.45 7.93 18.60
CA THR A 99 -1.88 7.60 18.55
C THR A 99 -2.23 6.88 17.23
N TRP A 100 -1.37 6.97 16.21
CA TRP A 100 -1.59 6.42 14.87
C TRP A 100 -0.35 5.70 14.29
N PRO A 101 0.06 4.52 14.82
CA PRO A 101 1.21 3.76 14.31
C PRO A 101 1.15 3.41 12.82
N VAL A 102 -0.06 3.36 12.25
CA VAL A 102 -0.30 3.09 10.83
C VAL A 102 0.20 4.22 9.93
N GLU A 103 0.16 5.47 10.38
CA GLU A 103 0.66 6.62 9.60
C GLU A 103 2.18 6.56 9.49
N VAL A 104 2.87 6.31 10.60
CA VAL A 104 4.32 6.12 10.63
C VAL A 104 4.74 4.94 9.76
N LEU A 105 4.00 3.83 9.79
CA LEU A 105 4.23 2.68 8.92
C LEU A 105 4.03 3.03 7.44
N SER A 106 2.98 3.79 7.11
CA SER A 106 2.72 4.29 5.75
C SER A 106 3.86 5.16 5.24
N ASP A 107 4.42 6.04 6.08
CA ASP A 107 5.55 6.89 5.71
C ASP A 107 6.84 6.08 5.50
N MET A 108 7.12 5.10 6.38
CA MET A 108 8.24 4.18 6.17
C MET A 108 8.10 3.42 4.84
N LEU A 109 6.89 2.97 4.50
CA LEU A 109 6.61 2.27 3.24
C LEU A 109 6.83 3.16 2.04
N ARG A 110 6.33 4.40 2.05
CA ARG A 110 6.54 5.36 0.95
C ARG A 110 8.02 5.58 0.66
N VAL A 111 8.83 5.77 1.70
CA VAL A 111 10.28 5.94 1.55
C VAL A 111 10.95 4.68 1.01
N SER A 112 10.56 3.52 1.52
CA SER A 112 11.19 2.24 1.17
C SER A 112 10.86 1.80 -0.25
N VAL A 113 9.63 2.05 -0.68
CA VAL A 113 9.18 1.79 -2.04
C VAL A 113 9.92 2.64 -3.07
N LEU A 114 10.29 3.88 -2.72
CA LEU A 114 11.09 4.76 -3.57
C LEU A 114 12.60 4.43 -3.54
N TRP A 115 13.04 3.63 -2.57
CA TRP A 115 14.43 3.26 -2.40
C TRP A 115 14.88 2.15 -3.34
N HIS A 116 13.94 1.31 -3.79
CA HIS A 116 14.17 0.19 -4.70
C HIS A 116 13.87 0.58 -6.16
#